data_AF-C0ENK1-F1
#
_entry.id   AF-C0ENK1-F1
#
_cell.length_a   1.000
_cell.length_b   1.000
_cell.length_c   1.000
_cell.angle_alpha   90.00
_cell.angle_beta   90.00
_cell.angle_gamma   90.00
#
_symmetry.space_group_name_H-M   'P 1'
#
loop_
_entity.id
_entity.type
_entity.pdbx_description
1 polymer ?
#
loop_
_entity_poly.entity_id
_entity_poly.type
_entity_poly.pdbx_seq_one_letter_code
_entity_poly.pdbx_strand_id
1 'polypeptide(L)'
;MCFLRHLSEESAFETLNQALPYKEHIIGVGLDSSELGHPPSKFERVFAQARAEGLLTVAHAGEEGPPEYVYEALDLLHVRRIDHGVRAEEDEVLMARLIKEQMPLTVCPLSNLKLKVFPEMAKHNLRRMLQRGVLVTVNSDDPAYFGGYMNRNFEALAEALDLSAEEIKTLCANSFRASFLSEEEKEEWIRKIEGFDAE
;
A
#
# COMPACT_ATOMS: atom_id res chain seq x y z
N MET A 1 -4.72 11.74 5.37
CA MET A 1 -4.65 12.95 4.52
C MET A 1 -3.39 12.84 3.69
N CYS A 2 -3.41 13.22 2.41
CA CYS A 2 -2.28 12.96 1.51
C CYS A 2 -1.66 14.26 0.97
N PHE A 3 -0.35 14.25 0.73
CA PHE A 3 0.38 15.29 0.04
C PHE A 3 0.51 14.95 -1.44
N LEU A 4 0.28 15.95 -2.31
CA LEU A 4 0.36 15.80 -3.75
C LEU A 4 1.82 15.92 -4.22
N ARG A 5 2.45 14.82 -4.62
CA ARG A 5 3.90 14.79 -4.84
C ARG A 5 4.41 15.60 -6.04
N HIS A 6 3.53 15.91 -6.98
CA HIS A 6 3.83 16.79 -8.11
C HIS A 6 3.96 18.27 -7.70
N LEU A 7 3.42 18.68 -6.55
CA LEU A 7 3.59 20.02 -5.96
C LEU A 7 4.86 20.13 -5.12
N SER A 8 5.23 21.32 -4.65
CA SER A 8 6.42 21.53 -3.81
C SER A 8 6.26 20.91 -2.41
N GLU A 9 7.38 20.63 -1.74
CA GLU A 9 7.35 20.26 -0.31
C GLU A 9 6.76 21.39 0.56
N GLU A 10 6.94 22.65 0.16
CA GLU A 10 6.32 23.81 0.82
C GLU A 10 4.78 23.71 0.83
N SER A 11 4.17 23.33 -0.29
CA SER A 11 2.72 23.08 -0.37
C SER A 11 2.28 21.92 0.54
N ALA A 12 3.13 20.91 0.72
CA ALA A 12 2.87 19.84 1.68
C ALA A 12 2.93 20.36 3.13
N PHE A 13 3.87 21.25 3.47
CA PHE A 13 3.90 21.91 4.78
C PHE A 13 2.67 22.78 5.02
N GLU A 14 2.23 23.56 4.02
CA GLU A 14 0.98 24.33 4.10
C GLU A 14 -0.22 23.42 4.40
N THR A 15 -0.32 22.29 3.68
CA THR A 15 -1.37 21.29 3.86
C THR A 15 -1.31 20.66 5.26
N LEU A 16 -0.12 20.29 5.73
CA LEU A 16 0.07 19.75 7.08
C LEU A 16 -0.39 20.76 8.13
N ASN A 17 0.06 22.01 8.05
CA ASN A 17 -0.29 23.07 9.00
C ASN A 17 -1.80 23.34 9.05
N GLN A 18 -2.50 23.26 7.90
CA GLN A 18 -3.96 23.38 7.85
C GLN A 18 -4.68 22.18 8.48
N ALA A 19 -4.06 20.99 8.46
CA ALA A 19 -4.62 19.76 8.99
C ALA A 19 -4.38 19.58 10.51
N LEU A 20 -3.31 20.16 11.07
CA LEU A 20 -2.97 20.01 12.50
C LEU A 20 -4.08 20.39 13.48
N PRO A 21 -4.91 21.43 13.23
CA PRO A 21 -6.07 21.72 14.08
C PRO A 21 -7.12 20.61 14.15
N TYR A 22 -7.07 19.62 13.24
CA TYR A 22 -8.01 18.50 13.13
C TYR A 22 -7.34 17.14 13.34
N LYS A 23 -6.14 17.12 13.93
CA LYS A 23 -5.30 15.90 14.00
C LYS A 23 -5.95 14.74 14.75
N GLU A 24 -6.88 15.01 15.66
CA GLU A 24 -7.70 14.01 16.34
C GLU A 24 -8.58 13.18 15.38
N HIS A 25 -8.84 13.68 14.17
CA HIS A 25 -9.58 12.98 13.11
C HIS A 25 -8.68 12.37 12.04
N ILE A 26 -7.36 12.57 12.13
CA ILE A 26 -6.39 12.18 11.09
C ILE A 26 -5.33 11.29 11.74
N ILE A 27 -5.35 10.00 11.42
CA ILE A 27 -4.39 9.04 11.98
C ILE A 27 -3.00 9.12 11.33
N GLY A 28 -2.90 9.71 10.14
CA GLY A 28 -1.65 9.69 9.37
C GLY A 28 -1.67 10.52 8.09
N VAL A 29 -0.46 10.68 7.53
CA VAL A 29 -0.19 11.34 6.26
C VAL A 29 0.22 10.32 5.19
N GLY A 30 -0.19 10.58 3.94
CA GLY A 30 0.18 9.85 2.74
C GLY A 30 0.97 10.71 1.76
N LEU A 31 1.65 10.08 0.80
CA LEU A 31 2.22 10.73 -0.38
C LEU A 31 1.66 10.03 -1.63
N ASP A 32 1.00 10.77 -2.50
CA ASP A 32 0.32 10.22 -3.69
C ASP A 32 0.47 11.17 -4.89
N SER A 33 -0.33 10.93 -5.94
CA SER A 33 -0.27 11.60 -7.24
C SER A 33 0.92 11.15 -8.10
N SER A 34 1.23 11.89 -9.18
CA SER A 34 2.20 11.49 -10.22
C SER A 34 3.55 11.05 -9.63
N GLU A 35 3.86 9.76 -9.73
CA GLU A 35 5.04 9.19 -9.07
C GLU A 35 6.34 9.51 -9.82
N LEU A 36 6.37 9.26 -11.13
CA LEU A 36 7.57 9.44 -11.94
C LEU A 36 8.04 10.91 -11.96
N GLY A 37 9.33 11.12 -11.67
CA GLY A 37 9.94 12.46 -11.61
C GLY A 37 9.71 13.21 -10.29
N HIS A 38 9.02 12.60 -9.33
CA HIS A 38 8.71 13.21 -8.05
C HIS A 38 9.11 12.30 -6.89
N PRO A 39 10.41 12.10 -6.62
CA PRO A 39 10.90 11.08 -5.68
C PRO A 39 10.43 11.31 -4.24
N PRO A 40 10.27 10.25 -3.42
CA PRO A 40 9.91 10.37 -2.01
C PRO A 40 10.84 11.29 -1.21
N SER A 41 12.15 11.27 -1.49
CA SER A 41 13.17 12.14 -0.88
C SER A 41 12.83 13.63 -0.91
N LYS A 42 12.03 14.09 -1.88
CA LYS A 42 11.56 15.48 -1.96
C LYS A 42 10.72 15.90 -0.74
N PHE A 43 10.12 14.95 -0.02
CA PHE A 43 9.16 15.19 1.07
C PHE A 43 9.70 14.74 2.44
N GLU A 44 11.00 14.50 2.57
CA GLU A 44 11.61 14.01 3.81
C GLU A 44 11.31 14.89 5.02
N ARG A 45 11.36 16.22 4.86
CA ARG A 45 11.22 17.16 5.99
C ARG A 45 9.77 17.24 6.45
N VAL A 46 8.81 17.29 5.54
CA VAL A 46 7.39 17.34 5.92
C VAL A 46 6.94 16.02 6.55
N PHE A 47 7.48 14.87 6.10
CA PHE A 47 7.24 13.58 6.75
C PHE A 47 7.87 13.52 8.15
N ALA A 48 9.08 14.06 8.34
CA ALA A 48 9.68 14.18 9.65
C ALA A 48 8.83 15.04 10.61
N GLN A 49 8.29 16.17 10.14
CA GLN A 49 7.37 17.01 10.92
C GLN A 49 6.07 16.27 11.25
N ALA A 50 5.46 15.57 10.28
CA ALA A 50 4.24 14.81 10.51
C ALA A 50 4.42 13.75 11.61
N ARG A 51 5.54 13.02 11.60
CA ARG A 51 5.87 12.06 12.67
C ARG A 51 6.10 12.74 14.01
N ALA A 52 6.75 13.91 14.04
CA ALA A 52 6.94 14.68 15.27
C ALA A 52 5.61 15.13 15.90
N GLU A 53 4.57 15.30 15.08
CA GLU A 53 3.19 15.60 15.51
C GLU A 53 2.39 14.35 15.94
N GLY A 54 2.99 13.16 15.86
CA GLY A 54 2.38 11.88 16.25
C GLY A 54 1.58 11.19 15.13
N LEU A 55 1.67 11.69 13.90
CA LEU A 55 0.96 11.10 12.76
C LEU A 55 1.72 9.89 12.20
N LEU A 56 0.98 8.86 11.78
CA LEU A 56 1.52 7.75 11.00
C LEU A 56 1.91 8.23 9.59
N THR A 57 2.86 7.54 8.95
CA THR A 57 3.31 7.86 7.59
C THR A 57 3.12 6.66 6.67
N VAL A 58 2.57 6.91 5.49
CA VAL A 58 2.43 5.96 4.37
C VAL A 58 2.79 6.67 3.07
N ALA A 59 3.11 5.94 2.02
CA ALA A 59 3.43 6.56 0.73
C ALA A 59 3.21 5.59 -0.44
N HIS A 60 2.71 6.13 -1.55
CA HIS A 60 2.83 5.48 -2.85
C HIS A 60 4.31 5.40 -3.24
N ALA A 61 4.77 4.18 -3.45
CA ALA A 61 6.10 3.93 -3.96
C ALA A 61 6.12 2.62 -4.75
N GLY A 62 6.78 2.60 -5.90
CA GLY A 62 6.94 1.39 -6.70
C GLY A 62 5.65 0.96 -7.41
N GLU A 63 4.79 1.91 -7.77
CA GLU A 63 3.69 1.66 -8.71
C GLU A 63 4.19 1.88 -10.15
N GLU A 64 4.48 3.13 -10.49
CA GLU A 64 5.12 3.54 -11.74
C GLU A 64 6.61 3.82 -11.53
N GLY A 65 6.98 4.27 -10.34
CA GLY A 65 8.34 4.57 -9.91
C GLY A 65 9.19 3.33 -9.70
N PRO A 66 10.53 3.46 -9.74
CA PRO A 66 11.41 2.31 -9.68
C PRO A 66 11.61 1.82 -8.22
N PRO A 67 12.22 0.65 -7.99
CA PRO A 67 12.48 0.11 -6.64
C PRO A 67 13.18 1.09 -5.68
N GLU A 68 14.01 2.00 -6.19
CA GLU A 68 14.69 3.02 -5.39
C GLU A 68 13.70 3.93 -4.65
N TYR A 69 12.51 4.17 -5.20
CA TYR A 69 11.49 4.96 -4.50
C TYR A 69 10.91 4.20 -3.31
N VAL A 70 10.83 2.87 -3.38
CA VAL A 70 10.44 2.06 -2.23
C VAL A 70 11.49 2.17 -1.13
N TYR A 71 12.78 2.11 -1.47
CA TYR A 71 13.87 2.38 -0.51
C TYR A 71 13.75 3.78 0.10
N GLU A 72 13.58 4.83 -0.70
CA GLU A 72 13.45 6.19 -0.17
C GLU A 72 12.22 6.34 0.76
N ALA A 73 11.09 5.73 0.42
CA ALA A 73 9.91 5.75 1.28
C ALA A 73 10.17 5.03 2.62
N LEU A 74 10.87 3.89 2.60
CA LEU A 74 11.23 3.16 3.81
C LEU A 74 12.25 3.91 4.68
N ASP A 75 13.31 4.43 4.05
CA ASP A 75 14.50 4.89 4.74
C ASP A 75 14.47 6.39 5.09
N LEU A 76 13.82 7.21 4.26
CA LEU A 76 13.72 8.66 4.46
C LEU A 76 12.36 9.07 5.03
N LEU A 77 11.28 8.52 4.47
CA LEU A 77 9.93 8.83 4.91
C LEU A 77 9.49 8.01 6.12
N HIS A 78 10.21 6.93 6.45
CA HIS A 78 9.94 6.02 7.55
C HIS A 78 8.49 5.55 7.56
N VAL A 79 7.98 5.13 6.41
CA VAL A 79 6.58 4.70 6.28
C VAL A 79 6.29 3.41 7.03
N ARG A 80 5.03 3.24 7.44
CA ARG A 80 4.52 2.06 8.13
C ARG A 80 3.93 1.01 7.19
N ARG A 81 3.69 1.41 5.94
CA ARG A 81 3.32 0.56 4.80
C ARG A 81 3.64 1.31 3.51
N ILE A 82 3.84 0.55 2.43
CA ILE A 82 4.01 1.08 1.08
C ILE A 82 2.70 0.89 0.33
N ASP A 83 2.20 1.96 -0.28
CA ASP A 83 1.05 1.88 -1.15
C ASP A 83 1.51 1.43 -2.55
N HIS A 84 0.83 0.42 -3.12
CA HIS A 84 1.26 -0.39 -4.28
C HIS A 84 2.50 -1.27 -4.03
N GLY A 85 3.71 -0.77 -4.27
CA GLY A 85 4.96 -1.52 -4.12
C GLY A 85 5.20 -2.66 -5.12
N VAL A 86 4.38 -2.77 -6.17
CA VAL A 86 4.43 -3.91 -7.12
C VAL A 86 5.75 -4.01 -7.90
N ARG A 87 6.42 -2.88 -8.16
CA ARG A 87 7.73 -2.85 -8.82
C ARG A 87 8.88 -3.26 -7.91
N ALA A 88 8.66 -3.44 -6.60
CA ALA A 88 9.68 -3.97 -5.70
C ALA A 88 10.20 -5.36 -6.14
N GLU A 89 9.38 -6.15 -6.85
CA GLU A 89 9.77 -7.47 -7.39
C GLU A 89 10.95 -7.39 -8.39
N GLU A 90 11.27 -6.22 -8.93
CA GLU A 90 12.42 -6.01 -9.82
C GLU A 90 13.77 -6.03 -9.08
N ASP A 91 13.76 -5.93 -7.74
CA ASP A 91 14.96 -5.94 -6.89
C ASP A 91 14.85 -7.04 -5.81
N GLU A 92 15.70 -8.06 -5.93
CA GLU A 92 15.71 -9.21 -5.02
C GLU A 92 16.18 -8.86 -3.59
N VAL A 93 17.03 -7.84 -3.42
CA VAL A 93 17.49 -7.38 -2.11
C VAL A 93 16.35 -6.64 -1.40
N LEU A 94 15.62 -5.80 -2.14
CA LEU A 94 14.44 -5.13 -1.62
C LEU A 94 13.35 -6.14 -1.24
N MET A 95 13.07 -7.12 -2.10
CA MET A 95 12.10 -8.18 -1.78
C MET A 95 12.48 -8.93 -0.50
N ALA A 96 13.76 -9.31 -0.34
CA ALA A 96 14.23 -9.98 0.87
C ALA A 96 14.01 -9.12 2.13
N ARG A 97 14.23 -7.80 2.03
CA ARG A 97 13.95 -6.85 3.10
C ARG A 97 12.46 -6.80 3.44
N LEU A 98 11.59 -6.60 2.44
CA LEU A 98 10.13 -6.49 2.62
C LEU A 98 9.54 -7.75 3.27
N ILE A 99 10.01 -8.93 2.86
CA ILE A 99 9.61 -10.22 3.45
C ILE A 99 10.08 -10.31 4.91
N LYS A 100 11.35 -10.00 5.17
CA LYS A 100 11.93 -10.09 6.53
C LYS A 100 11.23 -9.15 7.51
N GLU A 101 10.95 -7.92 7.07
CA GLU A 101 10.32 -6.89 7.89
C GLU A 101 8.80 -7.03 7.96
N GLN A 102 8.21 -7.95 7.17
CA GLN A 102 6.76 -8.05 6.98
C GLN A 102 6.13 -6.69 6.63
N MET A 103 6.82 -5.93 5.77
CA MET A 103 6.37 -4.61 5.34
C MET A 103 5.10 -4.74 4.48
N PRO A 104 3.97 -4.13 4.88
CA PRO A 104 2.76 -4.23 4.09
C PRO A 104 2.87 -3.50 2.75
N LEU A 105 2.41 -4.17 1.69
CA LEU A 105 2.22 -3.58 0.36
C LEU A 105 0.72 -3.56 0.01
N THR A 106 0.13 -2.37 -0.13
CA THR A 106 -1.30 -2.24 -0.44
C THR A 106 -1.54 -2.28 -1.95
N VAL A 107 -1.62 -3.48 -2.50
CA VAL A 107 -1.70 -3.71 -3.95
C VAL A 107 -3.12 -3.43 -4.46
N CYS A 108 -3.21 -2.76 -5.61
CA CYS A 108 -4.47 -2.28 -6.20
C CYS A 108 -4.67 -2.87 -7.61
N PRO A 109 -5.18 -4.11 -7.76
CA PRO A 109 -5.13 -4.84 -9.02
C PRO A 109 -5.81 -4.14 -10.20
N LEU A 110 -7.05 -3.67 -10.02
CA LEU A 110 -7.77 -2.98 -11.08
C LEU A 110 -7.15 -1.63 -11.42
N SER A 111 -6.60 -0.92 -10.42
CA SER A 111 -5.83 0.30 -10.63
C SER A 111 -4.60 0.03 -11.49
N ASN A 112 -3.76 -0.93 -11.08
CA ASN A 112 -2.54 -1.29 -11.80
C ASN A 112 -2.80 -1.76 -13.25
N LEU A 113 -3.93 -2.41 -13.51
CA LEU A 113 -4.37 -2.75 -14.87
C LEU A 113 -4.80 -1.52 -15.66
N LYS A 114 -5.63 -0.65 -15.09
CA LYS A 114 -6.17 0.55 -15.77
C LYS A 114 -5.10 1.61 -16.04
N LEU A 115 -4.14 1.74 -15.14
CA LEU A 115 -2.97 2.61 -15.27
C LEU A 115 -1.84 1.98 -16.10
N LYS A 116 -2.03 0.75 -16.61
CA LYS A 116 -1.08 0.03 -17.48
C LYS A 116 0.26 -0.29 -16.82
N VAL A 117 0.30 -0.36 -15.49
CA VAL A 117 1.43 -0.92 -14.73
C VAL A 117 1.60 -2.40 -15.10
N PHE A 118 0.49 -3.13 -15.23
CA PHE A 118 0.45 -4.45 -15.86
C PHE A 118 -0.37 -4.39 -17.16
N PRO A 119 0.07 -5.07 -18.23
CA PRO A 119 -0.66 -5.09 -19.51
C PRO A 119 -1.96 -5.90 -19.44
N GLU A 120 -2.02 -6.90 -18.56
CA GLU A 120 -3.17 -7.77 -18.35
C GLU A 120 -3.16 -8.34 -16.92
N MET A 121 -4.33 -8.67 -16.37
CA MET A 121 -4.43 -9.17 -15.00
C MET A 121 -3.66 -10.49 -14.79
N ALA A 122 -3.61 -11.36 -15.81
CA ALA A 122 -2.86 -12.62 -15.78
C ALA A 122 -1.33 -12.43 -15.63
N LYS A 123 -0.82 -11.22 -15.84
CA LYS A 123 0.61 -10.88 -15.64
C LYS A 123 0.87 -10.20 -14.30
N HIS A 124 -0.18 -9.87 -13.54
CA HIS A 124 -0.04 -9.24 -12.24
C HIS A 124 0.77 -10.14 -11.30
N ASN A 125 1.73 -9.54 -10.60
CA ASN A 125 2.64 -10.26 -9.72
C ASN A 125 2.14 -10.52 -8.29
N LEU A 126 0.90 -10.15 -7.95
CA LEU A 126 0.39 -10.26 -6.58
C LEU A 126 0.51 -11.67 -6.01
N ARG A 127 0.09 -12.68 -6.78
CA ARG A 127 0.17 -14.09 -6.35
C ARG A 127 1.61 -14.52 -6.10
N ARG A 128 2.55 -14.11 -6.95
CA ARG A 128 3.98 -14.42 -6.79
C ARG A 128 4.54 -13.78 -5.53
N MET A 129 4.24 -12.49 -5.29
CA MET A 129 4.67 -11.80 -4.08
C MET A 129 4.09 -12.45 -2.81
N LEU A 130 2.80 -12.82 -2.83
CA LEU A 130 2.15 -13.54 -1.74
C LEU A 130 2.84 -14.89 -1.46
N GLN A 131 3.10 -15.69 -2.49
CA GLN A 131 3.76 -17.01 -2.37
C GLN A 131 5.21 -16.90 -1.89
N ARG A 132 5.89 -15.79 -2.18
CA ARG A 132 7.22 -15.48 -1.65
C ARG A 132 7.20 -15.04 -0.18
N GLY A 133 6.03 -14.82 0.42
CA GLY A 133 5.87 -14.39 1.81
C GLY A 133 5.85 -12.88 2.02
N VAL A 134 5.66 -12.10 0.96
CA VAL A 134 5.42 -10.65 1.10
C VAL A 134 4.04 -10.43 1.71
N LEU A 135 3.94 -9.50 2.67
CA LEU A 135 2.68 -9.09 3.28
C LEU A 135 1.87 -8.19 2.33
N VAL A 136 1.41 -8.75 1.22
CA VAL A 136 0.54 -8.05 0.26
C VAL A 136 -0.91 -8.07 0.72
N THR A 137 -1.62 -6.97 0.45
CA THR A 137 -3.08 -6.85 0.62
C THR A 137 -3.72 -6.53 -0.72
N VAL A 138 -5.04 -6.76 -0.84
CA VAL A 138 -5.84 -6.32 -2.00
C VAL A 138 -6.58 -5.05 -1.60
N ASN A 139 -6.58 -4.05 -2.47
CA ASN A 139 -7.24 -2.76 -2.28
C ASN A 139 -7.88 -2.30 -3.59
N SER A 140 -8.85 -1.38 -3.52
CA SER A 140 -9.60 -0.91 -4.69
C SER A 140 -9.14 0.44 -5.25
N ASP A 141 -8.31 1.17 -4.50
CA ASP A 141 -7.78 2.49 -4.87
C ASP A 141 -8.89 3.51 -5.14
N ASP A 142 -9.16 3.84 -6.40
CA ASP A 142 -10.29 4.66 -6.86
C ASP A 142 -11.41 3.83 -7.52
N PRO A 143 -12.32 3.17 -6.75
CA PRO A 143 -13.31 2.23 -7.29
C PRO A 143 -14.17 2.77 -8.44
N ALA A 144 -14.53 4.06 -8.37
CA ALA A 144 -15.38 4.73 -9.34
C ALA A 144 -14.66 4.93 -10.69
N TYR A 145 -13.33 5.02 -10.68
CA TYR A 145 -12.51 5.18 -11.88
C TYR A 145 -12.07 3.83 -12.46
N PHE A 146 -11.76 2.86 -11.59
CA PHE A 146 -11.19 1.58 -12.02
C PHE A 146 -12.23 0.48 -12.24
N GLY A 147 -13.51 0.77 -12.01
CA GLY A 147 -14.64 -0.07 -12.41
C GLY A 147 -14.96 -1.19 -11.42
N GLY A 148 -14.55 -1.05 -10.16
CA GLY A 148 -14.78 -2.08 -9.15
C GLY A 148 -14.30 -1.70 -7.75
N TYR A 149 -15.11 -2.04 -6.76
CA TYR A 149 -14.73 -2.00 -5.34
C TYR A 149 -13.92 -3.26 -4.96
N MET A 150 -13.81 -3.53 -3.67
CA MET A 150 -13.08 -4.66 -3.09
C MET A 150 -13.37 -6.01 -3.76
N ASN A 151 -14.64 -6.44 -3.81
CA ASN A 151 -14.98 -7.77 -4.34
C ASN A 151 -14.57 -7.95 -5.80
N ARG A 152 -14.70 -6.90 -6.63
CA ARG A 152 -14.30 -6.96 -8.04
C ARG A 152 -12.79 -7.13 -8.22
N ASN A 153 -11.98 -6.57 -7.30
CA ASN A 153 -10.53 -6.80 -7.33
C ASN A 153 -10.19 -8.25 -6.97
N PHE A 154 -10.84 -8.82 -5.95
CA PHE A 154 -10.68 -10.23 -5.60
C PHE A 154 -11.14 -11.18 -6.71
N GLU A 155 -12.32 -10.95 -7.29
CA GLU A 155 -12.85 -11.74 -8.40
C GLU A 155 -11.90 -11.73 -9.61
N ALA A 156 -11.42 -10.54 -10.02
CA ALA A 156 -10.51 -10.40 -11.14
C ALA A 156 -9.17 -11.12 -10.90
N LEU A 157 -8.62 -11.05 -9.69
CA LEU A 157 -7.42 -11.80 -9.33
C LEU A 157 -7.67 -13.31 -9.30
N ALA A 158 -8.77 -13.76 -8.69
CA ALA A 158 -9.09 -15.17 -8.58
C ALA A 158 -9.27 -15.81 -9.96
N GLU A 159 -9.99 -15.16 -10.87
CA GLU A 159 -10.18 -15.61 -12.25
C GLU A 159 -8.86 -15.62 -13.04
N ALA A 160 -8.06 -14.55 -12.95
CA ALA A 160 -6.88 -14.39 -13.80
C ALA A 160 -5.62 -15.10 -13.29
N LEU A 161 -5.48 -15.24 -11.97
CA LEU A 161 -4.29 -15.82 -11.32
C LEU A 161 -4.55 -17.17 -10.67
N ASP A 162 -5.78 -17.70 -10.74
CA ASP A 162 -6.18 -18.97 -10.12
C ASP A 162 -5.87 -19.02 -8.62
N LEU A 163 -6.29 -17.96 -7.89
CA LEU A 163 -6.09 -17.88 -6.44
C LEU A 163 -6.93 -18.95 -5.74
N SER A 164 -6.29 -19.72 -4.88
CA SER A 164 -6.98 -20.65 -3.98
C SER A 164 -7.79 -19.91 -2.91
N ALA A 165 -8.78 -20.59 -2.33
CA ALA A 165 -9.53 -20.07 -1.19
C ALA A 165 -8.61 -19.69 -0.02
N GLU A 166 -7.56 -20.47 0.23
CA GLU A 166 -6.59 -20.19 1.29
C GLU A 166 -5.71 -18.97 0.97
N GLU A 167 -5.31 -18.76 -0.29
CA GLU A 167 -4.63 -17.52 -0.70
C GLU A 167 -5.54 -16.30 -0.51
N ILE A 168 -6.83 -16.41 -0.85
CA ILE A 168 -7.82 -15.35 -0.63
C ILE A 168 -7.99 -15.05 0.87
N LYS A 169 -8.14 -16.08 1.72
CA LYS A 169 -8.18 -15.90 3.19
C LYS A 169 -6.92 -15.23 3.70
N THR A 170 -5.75 -15.63 3.20
CA THR A 170 -4.46 -15.02 3.58
C THR A 170 -4.43 -13.54 3.22
N LEU A 171 -4.87 -13.14 2.03
CA LEU A 171 -4.96 -11.74 1.61
C LEU A 171 -5.92 -10.93 2.50
N CYS A 172 -7.08 -11.51 2.84
CA CYS A 172 -8.02 -10.90 3.79
C CYS A 172 -7.38 -10.73 5.17
N ALA A 173 -6.72 -11.76 5.71
CA ALA A 173 -6.06 -11.68 7.02
C ALA A 173 -4.89 -10.68 7.01
N ASN A 174 -4.13 -10.61 5.91
CA ASN A 174 -3.07 -9.62 5.73
C ASN A 174 -3.60 -8.19 5.80
N SER A 175 -4.82 -7.92 5.31
CA SER A 175 -5.43 -6.58 5.40
C SER A 175 -5.61 -6.11 6.85
N PHE A 176 -5.94 -7.03 7.76
CA PHE A 176 -6.03 -6.73 9.19
C PHE A 176 -4.64 -6.63 9.83
N ARG A 177 -3.70 -7.51 9.48
CA ARG A 177 -2.29 -7.42 9.94
C ARG A 177 -1.67 -6.06 9.58
N ALA A 178 -1.92 -5.59 8.36
CA ALA A 178 -1.46 -4.32 7.81
C ALA A 178 -2.23 -3.08 8.29
N SER A 179 -3.37 -3.29 8.97
CA SER A 179 -4.20 -2.20 9.48
C SER A 179 -3.52 -1.49 10.66
N PHE A 180 -4.03 -0.30 11.00
CA PHE A 180 -3.62 0.45 12.18
C PHE A 180 -4.57 0.27 13.38
N LEU A 181 -5.34 -0.84 13.38
CA LEU A 181 -6.16 -1.26 14.53
C LEU A 181 -5.27 -1.71 15.70
N SER A 182 -5.87 -1.87 16.88
CA SER A 182 -5.18 -2.52 18.01
C SER A 182 -4.85 -3.98 17.69
N GLU A 183 -3.84 -4.55 18.35
CA GLU A 183 -3.48 -5.96 18.12
C GLU A 183 -4.63 -6.90 18.51
N GLU A 184 -5.39 -6.57 19.55
CA GLU A 184 -6.56 -7.33 19.96
C GLU A 184 -7.65 -7.35 18.88
N GLU A 185 -7.93 -6.19 18.27
CA GLU A 185 -8.89 -6.07 17.17
C GLU A 185 -8.42 -6.84 15.93
N LYS A 186 -7.12 -6.76 15.61
CA LYS A 186 -6.53 -7.54 14.51
C LYS A 186 -6.70 -9.03 14.73
N GLU A 187 -6.34 -9.53 15.91
CA GLU A 187 -6.45 -10.95 16.26
C GLU A 187 -7.91 -11.44 16.25
N GLU A 188 -8.86 -10.61 16.65
CA GLU A 188 -10.29 -10.94 16.54
C GLU A 188 -10.71 -11.15 15.08
N TRP A 189 -10.39 -10.22 14.19
CA TRP A 189 -10.78 -10.30 12.79
C TRP A 189 -10.06 -11.40 12.03
N ILE A 190 -8.76 -11.59 12.28
CA ILE A 190 -7.97 -12.66 11.68
C ILE A 190 -8.56 -14.02 12.04
N ARG A 191 -8.90 -14.26 13.31
CA ARG A 191 -9.55 -15.52 13.73
C ARG A 191 -10.88 -15.77 13.01
N LYS A 192 -11.69 -14.73 12.78
CA LYS A 192 -12.95 -14.85 12.03
C LYS A 192 -12.72 -15.26 10.58
N ILE A 193 -11.66 -14.75 9.94
CA ILE A 193 -11.30 -15.11 8.56
C ILE A 193 -10.75 -16.54 8.51
N GLU A 194 -9.85 -16.89 9.42
CA GLU A 194 -9.23 -18.22 9.46
C GLU A 194 -10.26 -19.32 9.77
N GLY A 195 -11.27 -19.02 10.58
CA GLY A 195 -12.39 -19.92 10.86
C GLY A 195 -13.52 -19.92 9.82
N PHE A 196 -13.38 -19.18 8.71
CA PHE A 196 -14.39 -19.20 7.64
C PHE A 196 -14.16 -20.40 6.73
N ASP A 197 -15.11 -21.33 6.67
CA ASP A 197 -15.10 -22.41 5.69
C ASP A 197 -15.96 -22.02 4.48
N ALA A 198 -15.34 -21.99 3.30
CA ALA A 198 -16.07 -21.76 2.05
C ALA A 198 -16.78 -23.07 1.67
N GLU A 199 -18.10 -23.11 1.83
CA GLU A 199 -18.96 -24.18 1.30
C GLU A 199 -18.99 -24.20 -0.24
#